data_AF-A0A5A9ZMT2-F1
#
_entry.id   AF-A0A5A9ZMT2-F1
#
_cell.length_a   1.000
_cell.length_b   1.000
_cell.length_c   1.000
_cell.angle_alpha   90.00
_cell.angle_beta   90.00
_cell.angle_gamma   90.00
#
_symmetry.space_group_name_H-M   'P 1'
#
loop_
_entity.id
_entity.type
_entity.pdbx_description
1 polymer ?
#
loop_
_entity_poly.entity_id
_entity_poly.type
_entity_poly.pdbx_seq_one_letter_code
_entity_poly.pdbx_strand_id
1 'polypeptide(L)'
;MIGGAVDRYLDSAAARVVVVVLALLGTLLQTVGIPGLQQIPPYRIDLDVYRVGGQVFRDGGELYGELPQLAQGGHLPFTYPPLSAQIFSLFTLVPLAVASILITLATIAVLAFVVHLVLSRTCERPQRELWWLTAAVMVVAVWSGPVRETIGFGQVNVFLMALVLVDVIRGRGRWWGGTLTGFAMAIKLTPAVFLLYFVLRRDWRGLGTAVVAALAFTGVGHLLTPNDSARYWSSAIRDPERIGGLAYASNQSVNGVVYRLGLEGTTASAAWFVVSAAIGLGIAWVAWRLLRSGHEVAAAVAVGHVALFCSPVSWGHHWVWAVPAVVLTLVWADRSARDGDDDERGWLALAGSGVVIFLGTPQWWVPHSDDREVGWGPLEHLVGNAYLIWAAVFLVVAGLRASRLGRADLGGDPERPALLVRAASRG
;
A
#
# COMPACT_ATOMS: atom_id res chain seq x y z
N MET A 1 -14.63 27.19 10.26
CA MET A 1 -13.41 26.94 11.05
C MET A 1 -13.57 25.60 11.72
N ILE A 2 -12.85 24.59 11.25
CA ILE A 2 -12.86 23.22 11.81
C ILE A 2 -11.74 23.06 12.86
N GLY A 3 -10.82 24.04 12.93
CA GLY A 3 -9.80 24.19 13.97
C GLY A 3 -10.32 23.90 15.37
N GLY A 4 -9.91 22.75 15.91
CA GLY A 4 -10.32 22.23 17.22
C GLY A 4 -11.17 20.95 17.18
N ALA A 5 -11.50 20.37 16.01
CA ALA A 5 -12.18 19.07 15.96
C ALA A 5 -11.35 17.94 16.58
N VAL A 6 -10.03 17.94 16.32
CA VAL A 6 -9.08 16.99 16.91
C VAL A 6 -9.01 17.18 18.43
N ASP A 7 -8.88 18.41 18.91
CA ASP A 7 -8.81 18.69 20.35
C ASP A 7 -10.11 18.35 21.08
N ARG A 8 -11.27 18.71 20.50
CA ARG A 8 -12.59 18.31 21.03
C ARG A 8 -12.75 16.81 21.16
N TYR A 9 -12.24 16.04 20.19
CA TYR A 9 -12.22 14.59 20.26
C TYR A 9 -11.33 14.09 21.41
N LEU A 10 -10.10 14.61 21.50
CA LEU A 10 -9.11 14.18 22.50
C LEU A 10 -9.52 14.51 23.94
N ASP A 11 -10.23 15.63 24.13
CA ASP A 11 -10.75 16.08 25.43
C ASP A 11 -12.01 15.33 25.86
N SER A 12 -12.76 14.74 24.91
CA SER A 12 -14.00 14.02 25.19
C SER A 12 -13.76 12.54 25.53
N ALA A 13 -13.92 12.18 26.81
CA ALA A 13 -13.90 10.78 27.23
C ALA A 13 -14.97 9.93 26.52
N ALA A 14 -16.17 10.49 26.34
CA ALA A 14 -17.26 9.82 25.63
C ALA A 14 -16.88 9.51 24.17
N ALA A 15 -16.29 10.47 23.45
CA ALA A 15 -15.87 10.26 22.06
C ALA A 15 -14.77 9.19 21.96
N ARG A 16 -13.82 9.15 22.91
CA ARG A 16 -12.81 8.10 22.98
C ARG A 16 -13.41 6.72 23.23
N VAL A 17 -14.39 6.60 24.13
CA VAL A 17 -15.12 5.34 24.37
C VAL A 17 -15.84 4.89 23.11
N VAL A 18 -16.55 5.79 22.42
CA VAL A 18 -17.21 5.46 21.14
C VAL A 18 -16.21 4.95 20.11
N VAL A 19 -15.05 5.61 19.96
CA VAL A 19 -14.00 5.15 19.04
C VAL A 19 -13.49 3.75 19.39
N VAL A 20 -13.26 3.46 20.68
CA VAL A 20 -12.82 2.12 21.10
C VAL A 20 -13.89 1.07 20.79
N VAL A 21 -15.16 1.35 21.11
CA VAL A 21 -16.27 0.43 20.82
C VAL A 21 -16.38 0.15 19.32
N LEU A 22 -16.31 1.20 18.47
CA LEU A 22 -16.36 1.05 17.03
C LEU A 22 -15.15 0.30 16.47
N ALA A 23 -13.95 0.53 17.00
CA ALA A 23 -12.74 -0.18 16.56
C ALA A 23 -12.78 -1.66 16.95
N LEU A 24 -13.25 -1.98 18.17
CA LEU A 24 -13.45 -3.35 18.63
C LEU A 24 -14.53 -4.07 17.81
N LEU A 25 -15.66 -3.40 17.54
CA LEU A 25 -16.71 -3.93 16.71
C LEU A 25 -16.22 -4.18 15.27
N GLY A 26 -15.52 -3.23 14.67
CA GLY A 26 -14.92 -3.40 13.35
C GLY A 26 -13.95 -4.57 13.29
N THR A 27 -13.08 -4.71 14.31
CA THR A 27 -12.15 -5.84 14.42
C THR A 27 -12.89 -7.16 14.54
N LEU A 28 -13.93 -7.23 15.39
CA LEU A 28 -14.75 -8.42 15.57
C LEU A 28 -15.45 -8.82 14.26
N LEU A 29 -16.11 -7.87 13.60
CA LEU A 29 -16.84 -8.11 12.36
C LEU A 29 -15.91 -8.56 11.23
N GLN A 30 -14.72 -7.96 11.11
CA GLN A 30 -13.73 -8.36 10.11
C GLN A 30 -13.14 -9.75 10.40
N THR A 31 -12.98 -10.12 11.67
CA THR A 31 -12.34 -11.38 12.08
C THR A 31 -13.31 -12.57 12.04
N VAL A 32 -14.49 -12.40 12.63
CA VAL A 32 -15.48 -13.47 12.83
C VAL A 32 -16.51 -13.49 11.69
N GLY A 33 -16.72 -12.36 11.01
CA GLY A 33 -17.78 -12.23 10.03
C GLY A 33 -19.14 -11.97 10.68
N ILE A 34 -20.21 -12.05 9.87
CA ILE A 34 -21.59 -11.83 10.30
C ILE A 34 -22.34 -13.15 10.09
N PRO A 35 -22.89 -13.77 11.15
CA PRO A 35 -23.66 -14.99 11.02
C PRO A 35 -24.81 -14.87 10.02
N GLY A 36 -24.95 -15.87 9.16
CA GLY A 36 -25.99 -15.93 8.13
C GLY A 36 -25.67 -15.18 6.83
N LEU A 37 -24.63 -14.33 6.80
CA LEU A 37 -24.20 -13.65 5.57
C LEU A 37 -22.98 -14.31 4.91
N GLN A 38 -22.14 -14.98 5.70
CA GLN A 38 -20.91 -15.60 5.23
C GLN A 38 -20.47 -16.74 6.16
N GLN A 39 -19.50 -17.54 5.69
CA GLN A 39 -18.83 -18.54 6.53
C GLN A 39 -18.17 -17.89 7.76
N ILE A 40 -18.12 -18.62 8.88
CA ILE A 40 -17.51 -18.17 10.14
C ILE A 40 -16.34 -19.10 10.51
N PRO A 41 -15.11 -18.58 10.66
CA PRO A 41 -14.67 -17.27 10.17
C PRO A 41 -14.74 -17.19 8.64
N PRO A 42 -14.70 -15.99 8.03
CA PRO A 42 -14.83 -15.88 6.59
C PRO A 42 -13.65 -16.53 5.85
N TYR A 43 -13.96 -17.13 4.69
CA TYR A 43 -12.97 -17.70 3.79
C TYR A 43 -12.12 -16.59 3.13
N ARG A 44 -10.82 -16.86 2.97
CA ARG A 44 -9.81 -15.92 2.49
C ARG A 44 -9.09 -16.54 1.29
N ILE A 45 -9.53 -16.18 0.08
CA ILE A 45 -9.09 -16.89 -1.14
C ILE A 45 -7.58 -16.83 -1.36
N ASP A 46 -6.95 -15.66 -1.19
CA ASP A 46 -5.50 -15.53 -1.42
C ASP A 46 -4.69 -16.19 -0.31
N LEU A 47 -5.18 -16.15 0.95
CA LEU A 47 -4.58 -16.93 2.03
C LEU A 47 -4.59 -18.43 1.72
N ASP A 48 -5.65 -18.93 1.11
CA ASP A 48 -5.72 -20.34 0.72
C ASP A 48 -4.73 -20.66 -0.41
N VAL A 49 -4.58 -19.77 -1.40
CA VAL A 49 -3.51 -19.89 -2.41
C VAL A 49 -2.12 -19.90 -1.75
N TYR A 50 -1.88 -19.04 -0.76
CA TYR A 50 -0.62 -19.03 -0.01
C TYR A 50 -0.38 -20.34 0.73
N ARG A 51 -1.42 -20.88 1.37
CA ARG A 51 -1.35 -22.13 2.12
C ARG A 51 -1.17 -23.34 1.20
N VAL A 52 -1.88 -23.40 0.07
CA VAL A 52 -1.72 -24.44 -0.95
C VAL A 52 -0.34 -24.40 -1.57
N GLY A 53 0.16 -23.22 -1.97
CA GLY A 53 1.54 -23.07 -2.47
C GLY A 53 2.58 -23.48 -1.43
N GLY A 54 2.36 -23.10 -0.16
CA GLY A 54 3.19 -23.55 0.95
C GLY A 54 3.16 -25.06 1.18
N GLN A 55 2.01 -25.71 0.97
CA GLN A 55 1.87 -27.16 1.06
C GLN A 55 2.58 -27.87 -0.09
N VAL A 56 2.41 -27.39 -1.33
CA VAL A 56 3.13 -27.88 -2.51
C VAL A 56 4.64 -27.80 -2.32
N PHE A 57 5.14 -26.69 -1.76
CA PHE A 57 6.55 -26.58 -1.39
C PHE A 57 6.98 -27.67 -0.39
N ARG A 58 6.20 -27.90 0.67
CA ARG A 58 6.52 -28.91 1.70
C ARG A 58 6.52 -30.33 1.15
N ASP A 59 5.67 -30.60 0.17
CA ASP A 59 5.52 -31.92 -0.45
C ASP A 59 6.52 -32.13 -1.61
N GLY A 60 7.35 -31.12 -1.92
CA GLY A 60 8.33 -31.18 -3.01
C GLY A 60 7.70 -31.13 -4.41
N GLY A 61 6.48 -30.57 -4.52
CA GLY A 61 5.76 -30.41 -5.79
C GLY A 61 6.18 -29.18 -6.59
N GLU A 62 5.52 -28.97 -7.71
CA GLU A 62 5.82 -27.88 -8.65
C GLU A 62 5.01 -26.60 -8.33
N LEU A 63 5.68 -25.52 -7.94
CA LEU A 63 5.00 -24.28 -7.50
C LEU A 63 4.33 -23.51 -8.65
N TYR A 64 4.96 -23.50 -9.83
CA TYR A 64 4.51 -22.69 -10.96
C TYR A 64 3.74 -23.48 -12.04
N GLY A 65 3.38 -24.71 -11.72
CA GLY A 65 2.45 -25.55 -12.49
C GLY A 65 0.99 -25.33 -12.08
N GLU A 66 0.14 -26.31 -12.34
CA GLU A 66 -1.25 -26.29 -11.89
C GLU A 66 -1.30 -26.59 -10.38
N LEU A 67 -1.74 -25.60 -9.59
CA LEU A 67 -1.88 -25.80 -8.15
C LEU A 67 -3.09 -26.70 -7.83
N PRO A 68 -3.02 -27.43 -6.71
CA PRO A 68 -4.18 -28.12 -6.15
C PRO A 68 -5.39 -27.20 -5.99
N GLN A 69 -6.58 -27.80 -6.05
CA GLN A 69 -7.84 -27.09 -5.88
C GLN A 69 -7.90 -26.40 -4.51
N LEU A 70 -8.45 -25.19 -4.47
CA LEU A 70 -8.68 -24.44 -3.23
C LEU A 70 -9.85 -25.03 -2.42
N ALA A 71 -9.93 -24.69 -1.14
CA ALA A 71 -10.90 -25.25 -0.19
C ALA A 71 -12.37 -24.94 -0.54
N GLN A 72 -12.62 -23.82 -1.24
CA GLN A 72 -13.94 -23.43 -1.74
C GLN A 72 -14.09 -23.68 -3.26
N GLY A 73 -13.20 -24.48 -3.85
CA GLY A 73 -13.17 -24.78 -5.27
C GLY A 73 -12.37 -23.76 -6.10
N GLY A 74 -12.18 -24.09 -7.38
CA GLY A 74 -11.37 -23.31 -8.31
C GLY A 74 -9.87 -23.58 -8.19
N HIS A 75 -9.13 -23.05 -9.16
CA HIS A 75 -7.67 -23.13 -9.25
C HIS A 75 -7.13 -21.72 -9.49
N LEU A 76 -6.14 -21.31 -8.71
CA LEU A 76 -5.42 -20.06 -8.91
C LEU A 76 -3.92 -20.35 -8.89
N PRO A 77 -3.12 -19.67 -9.74
CA PRO A 77 -1.69 -19.92 -9.81
C PRO A 77 -0.95 -19.31 -8.61
N PHE A 78 0.22 -19.89 -8.29
CA PHE A 78 1.18 -19.22 -7.42
C PHE A 78 1.90 -18.10 -8.19
N THR A 79 1.80 -16.87 -7.72
CA THR A 79 2.33 -15.67 -8.43
C THR A 79 3.52 -15.01 -7.73
N TYR A 80 3.89 -15.49 -6.55
CA TYR A 80 4.93 -14.89 -5.72
C TYR A 80 6.30 -15.53 -6.00
N PRO A 81 7.42 -14.82 -5.71
CA PRO A 81 8.75 -15.43 -5.67
C PRO A 81 8.84 -16.69 -4.80
N PRO A 82 9.81 -17.59 -5.05
CA PRO A 82 9.89 -18.89 -4.37
C PRO A 82 10.05 -18.81 -2.84
N LEU A 83 10.74 -17.79 -2.33
CA LEU A 83 10.88 -17.56 -0.88
C LEU A 83 9.50 -17.46 -0.18
N SER A 84 8.50 -16.94 -0.88
CA SER A 84 7.17 -16.72 -0.31
C SER A 84 6.46 -18.03 -0.01
N ALA A 85 6.59 -19.05 -0.86
CA ALA A 85 6.01 -20.37 -0.58
C ALA A 85 6.58 -20.97 0.71
N GLN A 86 7.87 -20.71 0.99
CA GLN A 86 8.54 -21.19 2.19
C GLN A 86 8.00 -20.50 3.44
N ILE A 87 7.82 -19.18 3.38
CA ILE A 87 7.22 -18.40 4.49
C ILE A 87 5.75 -18.79 4.67
N PHE A 88 4.99 -18.90 3.57
CA PHE A 88 3.57 -19.25 3.58
C PHE A 88 3.31 -20.68 3.99
N SER A 89 4.31 -21.57 3.92
CA SER A 89 4.22 -22.92 4.48
C SER A 89 3.92 -22.92 5.98
N LEU A 90 4.20 -21.82 6.70
CA LEU A 90 3.80 -21.67 8.10
C LEU A 90 2.27 -21.67 8.29
N PHE A 91 1.49 -21.26 7.28
CA PHE A 91 0.03 -21.34 7.32
C PHE A 91 -0.51 -22.77 7.20
N THR A 92 0.31 -23.74 6.80
CA THR A 92 -0.10 -25.15 6.77
C THR A 92 -0.08 -25.80 8.14
N LEU A 93 0.62 -25.19 9.12
CA LEU A 93 0.74 -25.69 10.49
C LEU A 93 -0.55 -25.59 11.30
N VAL A 94 -1.53 -24.83 10.81
CA VAL A 94 -2.83 -24.64 11.46
C VAL A 94 -3.96 -24.85 10.45
N PRO A 95 -5.20 -25.14 10.92
CA PRO A 95 -6.37 -25.16 10.05
C PRO A 95 -6.58 -23.80 9.36
N LEU A 96 -7.10 -23.81 8.13
CA LEU A 96 -7.33 -22.59 7.35
C LEU A 96 -8.16 -21.55 8.11
N ALA A 97 -9.18 -21.97 8.85
CA ALA A 97 -9.99 -21.07 9.68
C ALA A 97 -9.17 -20.34 10.76
N VAL A 98 -8.22 -21.03 11.39
CA VAL A 98 -7.31 -20.42 12.37
C VAL A 98 -6.35 -19.46 11.67
N ALA A 99 -5.79 -19.86 10.52
CA ALA A 99 -4.95 -18.98 9.71
C ALA A 99 -5.71 -17.70 9.30
N SER A 100 -6.99 -17.80 8.90
CA SER A 100 -7.84 -16.65 8.55
C SER A 100 -8.02 -15.67 9.69
N ILE A 101 -8.24 -16.16 10.92
CA ILE A 101 -8.34 -15.32 12.12
C ILE A 101 -7.00 -14.65 12.41
N LEU A 102 -5.91 -15.42 12.40
CA LEU A 102 -4.57 -14.92 12.72
C LEU A 102 -4.12 -13.85 11.73
N ILE A 103 -4.27 -14.08 10.42
CA ILE A 103 -3.85 -13.10 9.41
C ILE A 103 -4.70 -11.83 9.47
N THR A 104 -6.00 -11.95 9.79
CA THR A 104 -6.89 -10.79 9.93
C THR A 104 -6.46 -9.92 11.11
N LEU A 105 -6.28 -10.52 12.29
CA LEU A 105 -5.84 -9.81 13.49
C LEU A 105 -4.44 -9.19 13.29
N ALA A 106 -3.52 -9.94 12.68
CA ALA A 106 -2.19 -9.45 12.35
C ALA A 106 -2.24 -8.26 11.36
N THR A 107 -3.09 -8.34 10.33
CA THR A 107 -3.26 -7.25 9.35
C THR A 107 -3.77 -5.97 10.02
N ILE A 108 -4.79 -6.08 10.87
CA ILE A 108 -5.34 -4.94 11.61
C ILE A 108 -4.29 -4.33 12.55
N ALA A 109 -3.57 -5.18 13.30
CA ALA A 109 -2.52 -4.73 14.22
C ALA A 109 -1.36 -4.04 13.47
N VAL A 110 -0.90 -4.61 12.36
CA VAL A 110 0.17 -4.02 11.55
C VAL A 110 -0.28 -2.74 10.87
N LEU A 111 -1.53 -2.64 10.42
CA LEU A 111 -2.08 -1.40 9.88
C LEU A 111 -2.14 -0.31 10.97
N ALA A 112 -2.61 -0.63 12.17
CA ALA A 112 -2.61 0.29 13.30
C ALA A 112 -1.18 0.75 13.64
N PHE A 113 -0.21 -0.16 13.60
CA PHE A 113 1.19 0.18 13.77
C PHE A 113 1.71 1.12 12.67
N VAL A 114 1.36 0.89 11.40
CA VAL A 114 1.73 1.79 10.29
C VAL A 114 1.14 3.18 10.48
N VAL A 115 -0.16 3.27 10.79
CA VAL A 115 -0.84 4.54 11.07
C VAL A 115 -0.16 5.28 12.23
N HIS A 116 0.09 4.58 13.34
CA HIS A 116 0.79 5.15 14.48
C HIS A 116 2.21 5.58 14.12
N LEU A 117 2.94 4.78 13.35
CA LEU A 117 4.30 5.10 12.90
C LEU A 117 4.31 6.38 12.07
N VAL A 118 3.38 6.52 11.11
CA VAL A 118 3.23 7.75 10.30
C VAL A 118 2.90 8.93 11.20
N LEU A 119 1.86 8.83 12.02
CA LEU A 119 1.44 9.90 12.95
C LEU A 119 2.59 10.31 13.90
N SER A 120 3.35 9.36 14.44
CA SER A 120 4.47 9.63 15.36
C SER A 120 5.63 10.40 14.73
N ARG A 121 5.70 10.44 13.40
CA ARG A 121 6.74 11.17 12.67
C ARG A 121 6.20 12.46 12.05
N THR A 122 4.93 12.51 11.70
CA THR A 122 4.37 13.63 10.94
C THR A 122 3.50 14.55 11.77
N CYS A 123 2.97 14.10 12.92
CA CYS A 123 2.08 14.87 13.80
C CYS A 123 2.82 15.30 15.07
N GLU A 124 2.65 16.58 15.44
CA GLU A 124 3.31 17.20 16.60
C GLU A 124 2.42 17.14 17.84
N ARG A 125 2.14 15.92 18.31
CA ARG A 125 1.28 15.70 19.49
C ARG A 125 1.92 14.70 20.46
N PRO A 126 1.58 14.77 21.76
CA PRO A 126 2.01 13.79 22.74
C PRO A 126 1.66 12.35 22.32
N GLN A 127 2.52 11.39 22.64
CA GLN A 127 2.34 9.98 22.25
C GLN A 127 0.98 9.40 22.67
N ARG A 128 0.45 9.83 23.83
CA ARG A 128 -0.87 9.42 24.31
C ARG A 128 -2.00 9.87 23.36
N GLU A 129 -1.92 11.08 22.83
CA GLU A 129 -2.91 11.58 21.86
C GLU A 129 -2.80 10.83 20.53
N LEU A 130 -1.59 10.54 20.07
CA LEU A 130 -1.36 9.82 18.82
C LEU A 130 -1.99 8.42 18.83
N TRP A 131 -2.04 7.74 19.98
CA TRP A 131 -2.77 6.47 20.11
C TRP A 131 -4.29 6.63 19.95
N TRP A 132 -4.87 7.70 20.49
CA TRP A 132 -6.29 8.01 20.27
C TRP A 132 -6.58 8.35 18.81
N LEU A 133 -5.69 9.11 18.15
CA LEU A 133 -5.80 9.39 16.72
C LEU A 133 -5.63 8.13 15.88
N THR A 134 -4.71 7.23 16.26
CA THR A 134 -4.56 5.93 15.62
C THR A 134 -5.86 5.13 15.71
N ALA A 135 -6.47 5.05 16.90
CA ALA A 135 -7.74 4.37 17.08
C ALA A 135 -8.86 4.99 16.21
N ALA A 136 -8.95 6.32 16.16
CA ALA A 136 -9.93 7.03 15.35
C ALA A 136 -9.75 6.78 13.84
N VAL A 137 -8.50 6.79 13.35
CA VAL A 137 -8.19 6.45 11.95
C VAL A 137 -8.56 4.99 11.68
N MET A 138 -8.26 4.08 12.59
CA MET A 138 -8.54 2.64 12.42
C MET A 138 -10.03 2.34 12.36
N VAL A 139 -10.90 3.10 13.03
CA VAL A 139 -12.37 2.99 12.89
C VAL A 139 -12.80 3.13 11.44
N VAL A 140 -12.14 3.97 10.64
CA VAL A 140 -12.47 4.19 9.23
C VAL A 140 -11.64 3.28 8.31
N ALA A 141 -10.33 3.17 8.59
CA ALA A 141 -9.38 2.50 7.71
C ALA A 141 -9.74 1.02 7.48
N VAL A 142 -10.19 0.29 8.50
CA VAL A 142 -10.56 -1.13 8.37
C VAL A 142 -11.77 -1.39 7.47
N TRP A 143 -12.56 -0.34 7.17
CA TRP A 143 -13.71 -0.42 6.27
C TRP A 143 -13.44 0.13 4.88
N SER A 144 -12.33 0.85 4.70
CA SER A 144 -11.89 1.31 3.38
C SER A 144 -11.72 0.12 2.44
N GLY A 145 -12.14 0.28 1.19
CA GLY A 145 -12.05 -0.73 0.14
C GLY A 145 -10.72 -1.47 0.10
N PRO A 146 -9.57 -0.78 0.02
CA PRO A 146 -8.27 -1.46 -0.07
C PRO A 146 -7.95 -2.34 1.14
N VAL A 147 -8.29 -1.89 2.35
CA VAL A 147 -8.02 -2.64 3.58
C VAL A 147 -9.03 -3.76 3.76
N ARG A 148 -10.31 -3.48 3.48
CA ARG A 148 -11.40 -4.46 3.52
C ARG A 148 -11.14 -5.61 2.56
N GLU A 149 -10.70 -5.33 1.33
CA GLU A 149 -10.31 -6.35 0.36
C GLU A 149 -9.02 -7.06 0.80
N THR A 150 -8.03 -6.35 1.37
CA THR A 150 -6.83 -6.98 1.92
C THR A 150 -7.17 -8.02 2.99
N ILE A 151 -8.00 -7.64 3.97
CA ILE A 151 -8.49 -8.55 5.00
C ILE A 151 -9.37 -9.64 4.37
N GLY A 152 -10.26 -9.25 3.45
CA GLY A 152 -11.20 -10.11 2.75
C GLY A 152 -10.53 -11.29 2.05
N PHE A 153 -9.39 -11.05 1.43
CA PHE A 153 -8.62 -12.08 0.73
C PHE A 153 -7.48 -12.68 1.55
N GLY A 154 -7.09 -12.07 2.68
CA GLY A 154 -5.93 -12.50 3.48
C GLY A 154 -4.59 -12.10 2.88
N GLN A 155 -4.54 -10.93 2.25
CA GLN A 155 -3.40 -10.39 1.50
C GLN A 155 -2.26 -9.90 2.40
N VAL A 156 -1.03 -9.98 1.88
CA VAL A 156 0.19 -9.62 2.63
C VAL A 156 0.65 -8.16 2.47
N ASN A 157 -0.06 -7.36 1.66
CA ASN A 157 0.43 -6.04 1.22
C ASN A 157 0.65 -5.06 2.39
N VAL A 158 -0.16 -5.12 3.45
CA VAL A 158 0.02 -4.29 4.66
C VAL A 158 1.33 -4.61 5.37
N PHE A 159 1.74 -5.88 5.41
CA PHE A 159 3.01 -6.30 5.99
C PHE A 159 4.19 -5.80 5.16
N LEU A 160 4.09 -5.87 3.84
CA LEU A 160 5.12 -5.35 2.93
C LEU A 160 5.26 -3.82 3.06
N MET A 161 4.14 -3.10 3.11
CA MET A 161 4.12 -1.65 3.38
C MET A 161 4.77 -1.34 4.73
N ALA A 162 4.46 -2.11 5.77
CA ALA A 162 5.04 -1.92 7.10
C ALA A 162 6.55 -2.16 7.11
N LEU A 163 7.04 -3.24 6.47
CA LEU A 163 8.47 -3.53 6.34
C LEU A 163 9.21 -2.35 5.69
N VAL A 164 8.69 -1.86 4.57
CA VAL A 164 9.26 -0.71 3.85
C VAL A 164 9.23 0.56 4.70
N LEU A 165 8.09 0.90 5.31
CA LEU A 165 7.98 2.12 6.12
C LEU A 165 8.88 2.06 7.37
N VAL A 166 9.00 0.91 8.02
CA VAL A 166 9.94 0.72 9.13
C VAL A 166 11.38 0.88 8.64
N ASP A 167 11.73 0.33 7.49
CA ASP A 167 13.06 0.44 6.92
C ASP A 167 13.46 1.90 6.66
N VAL A 168 12.61 2.65 5.95
CA VAL A 168 12.93 4.04 5.58
C VAL A 168 12.89 4.98 6.79
N ILE A 169 12.03 4.71 7.78
CA ILE A 169 11.84 5.58 8.96
C ILE A 169 12.79 5.24 10.11
N ARG A 170 12.93 3.95 10.44
CA ARG A 170 13.71 3.45 11.58
C ARG A 170 15.09 2.98 11.17
N GLY A 171 15.26 2.51 9.93
CA GLY A 171 16.55 2.10 9.36
C GLY A 171 17.37 3.27 8.81
N ARG A 172 16.76 4.46 8.69
CA ARG A 172 17.43 5.73 8.36
C ARG A 172 18.75 5.91 9.13
N GLY A 173 19.85 6.04 8.39
CA GLY A 173 21.20 6.25 8.94
C GLY A 173 21.79 5.05 9.69
N ARG A 174 21.09 3.91 9.73
CA ARG A 174 21.55 2.70 10.44
C ARG A 174 22.21 1.75 9.46
N TRP A 175 23.10 0.92 9.98
CA TRP A 175 23.82 -0.05 9.17
C TRP A 175 22.90 -1.05 8.44
N TRP A 176 21.73 -1.33 9.01
CA TRP A 176 20.72 -2.25 8.47
C TRP A 176 19.69 -1.59 7.54
N GLY A 177 19.66 -0.26 7.43
CA GLY A 177 18.72 0.43 6.54
C GLY A 177 18.84 -0.10 5.12
N GLY A 178 17.72 -0.49 4.52
CA GLY A 178 17.64 -1.22 3.26
C GLY A 178 17.21 -2.69 3.43
N THR A 179 17.55 -3.32 4.56
CA THR A 179 17.38 -4.77 4.74
C THR A 179 15.92 -5.20 4.70
N LEU A 180 15.02 -4.47 5.37
CA LEU A 180 13.60 -4.84 5.40
C LEU A 180 12.92 -4.57 4.06
N THR A 181 13.36 -3.54 3.32
CA THR A 181 12.92 -3.30 1.94
C THR A 181 13.38 -4.45 1.03
N GLY A 182 14.63 -4.88 1.13
CA GLY A 182 15.16 -6.03 0.39
C GLY A 182 14.44 -7.34 0.72
N PHE A 183 14.12 -7.57 2.00
CA PHE A 183 13.29 -8.71 2.40
C PHE A 183 11.88 -8.65 1.79
N ALA A 184 11.24 -7.47 1.81
CA ALA A 184 9.93 -7.28 1.20
C ALA A 184 9.95 -7.54 -0.32
N MET A 185 11.01 -7.12 -1.02
CA MET A 185 11.24 -7.42 -2.44
C MET A 185 11.35 -8.92 -2.73
N ALA A 186 12.01 -9.67 -1.84
CA ALA A 186 12.17 -11.11 -1.98
C ALA A 186 10.86 -11.87 -1.72
N ILE A 187 9.93 -11.31 -0.93
CA ILE A 187 8.58 -11.85 -0.75
C ILE A 187 7.68 -11.52 -1.94
N LYS A 188 7.73 -10.29 -2.46
CA LYS A 188 6.93 -9.86 -3.62
C LYS A 188 7.75 -8.83 -4.35
N LEU A 189 7.83 -8.86 -5.68
CA LEU A 189 8.72 -7.94 -6.40
C LEU A 189 8.28 -6.45 -6.28
N THR A 190 7.00 -6.19 -6.01
CA THR A 190 6.39 -4.85 -5.98
C THR A 190 7.16 -3.79 -5.17
N PRO A 191 7.70 -4.06 -3.96
CA PRO A 191 8.50 -3.10 -3.19
C PRO A 191 9.82 -2.69 -3.85
N ALA A 192 10.24 -3.30 -4.97
CA ALA A 192 11.45 -2.89 -5.69
C ALA A 192 11.38 -1.43 -6.17
N VAL A 193 10.18 -0.85 -6.31
CA VAL A 193 10.01 0.59 -6.57
C VAL A 193 10.66 1.46 -5.50
N PHE A 194 10.84 0.97 -4.27
CA PHE A 194 11.50 1.71 -3.18
C PHE A 194 13.01 1.84 -3.35
N LEU A 195 13.63 1.14 -4.30
CA LEU A 195 15.00 1.46 -4.72
C LEU A 195 15.07 2.91 -5.25
N LEU A 196 14.02 3.39 -5.91
CA LEU A 196 13.88 4.80 -6.31
C LEU A 196 13.97 5.73 -5.10
N TYR A 197 13.34 5.37 -3.97
CA TYR A 197 13.38 6.19 -2.76
C TYR A 197 14.81 6.41 -2.27
N PHE A 198 15.62 5.33 -2.18
CA PHE A 198 17.02 5.43 -1.79
C PHE A 198 17.86 6.24 -2.80
N VAL A 199 17.62 6.07 -4.10
CA VAL A 199 18.29 6.86 -5.15
C VAL A 199 17.96 8.35 -5.02
N LEU A 200 16.68 8.71 -4.88
CA LEU A 200 16.24 10.10 -4.75
C LEU A 200 16.77 10.75 -3.46
N ARG A 201 16.86 9.95 -2.40
CA ARG A 201 17.46 10.34 -1.12
C ARG A 201 18.99 10.43 -1.17
N ARG A 202 19.63 9.87 -2.21
CA ARG A 202 21.09 9.65 -2.32
C ARG A 202 21.67 8.75 -1.22
N ASP A 203 20.83 7.88 -0.66
CA ASP A 203 21.24 6.88 0.33
C ASP A 203 21.79 5.64 -0.38
N TRP A 204 22.97 5.76 -0.99
CA TRP A 204 23.61 4.70 -1.77
C TRP A 204 23.96 3.48 -0.91
N ARG A 205 24.25 3.71 0.38
CA ARG A 205 24.45 2.63 1.34
C ARG A 205 23.14 1.86 1.53
N GLY A 206 22.04 2.54 1.85
CA GLY A 206 20.73 1.92 2.00
C GLY A 206 20.27 1.20 0.74
N LEU A 207 20.52 1.80 -0.44
CA LEU A 207 20.29 1.16 -1.74
C LEU A 207 21.07 -0.15 -1.87
N GLY A 208 22.38 -0.11 -1.60
CA GLY A 208 23.25 -1.28 -1.64
C GLY A 208 22.79 -2.38 -0.68
N THR A 209 22.46 -2.01 0.57
CA THR A 209 21.91 -2.94 1.57
C THR A 209 20.60 -3.57 1.09
N ALA A 210 19.70 -2.80 0.49
CA ALA A 210 18.43 -3.31 -0.02
C ALA A 210 18.62 -4.32 -1.15
N VAL A 211 19.51 -4.02 -2.11
CA VAL A 211 19.82 -4.94 -3.21
C VAL A 211 20.49 -6.21 -2.69
N VAL A 212 21.50 -6.08 -1.82
CA VAL A 212 22.18 -7.26 -1.24
C VAL A 212 21.23 -8.11 -0.42
N ALA A 213 20.38 -7.50 0.42
CA ALA A 213 19.39 -8.22 1.19
C ALA A 213 18.38 -8.94 0.28
N ALA A 214 17.86 -8.27 -0.76
CA ALA A 214 16.96 -8.90 -1.72
C ALA A 214 17.62 -10.12 -2.39
N LEU A 215 18.85 -9.97 -2.89
CA LEU A 215 19.60 -11.07 -3.50
C LEU A 215 19.87 -12.21 -2.50
N ALA A 216 20.22 -11.90 -1.25
CA ALA A 216 20.46 -12.90 -0.22
C ALA A 216 19.20 -13.70 0.11
N PHE A 217 18.07 -13.02 0.34
CA PHE A 217 16.79 -13.66 0.64
C PHE A 217 16.23 -14.43 -0.56
N THR A 218 16.34 -13.90 -1.78
CA THR A 218 16.04 -14.65 -3.00
C THR A 218 16.96 -15.86 -3.16
N GLY A 219 18.24 -15.73 -2.78
CA GLY A 219 19.20 -16.83 -2.76
C GLY A 219 18.79 -17.95 -1.81
N VAL A 220 18.29 -17.63 -0.61
CA VAL A 220 17.67 -18.62 0.29
C VAL A 220 16.50 -19.32 -0.39
N GLY A 221 15.64 -18.54 -1.07
CA GLY A 221 14.59 -19.05 -1.94
C GLY A 221 15.10 -20.11 -2.92
N HIS A 222 16.13 -19.75 -3.68
CA HIS A 222 16.75 -20.57 -4.71
C HIS A 222 17.42 -21.84 -4.18
N LEU A 223 18.11 -21.76 -3.02
CA LEU A 223 18.77 -22.92 -2.43
C LEU A 223 17.78 -24.02 -2.00
N LEU A 224 16.56 -23.64 -1.65
CA LEU A 224 15.52 -24.57 -1.22
C LEU A 224 14.66 -25.07 -2.39
N THR A 225 14.44 -24.24 -3.42
CA THR A 225 13.66 -24.62 -4.62
C THR A 225 14.31 -24.13 -5.92
N PRO A 226 15.43 -24.75 -6.36
CA PRO A 226 16.22 -24.25 -7.49
C PRO A 226 15.48 -24.30 -8.82
N ASN A 227 14.73 -25.39 -9.08
CA ASN A 227 13.96 -25.56 -10.33
C ASN A 227 12.82 -24.56 -10.44
N ASP A 228 12.02 -24.40 -9.38
CA ASP A 228 10.95 -23.40 -9.33
C ASP A 228 11.50 -21.99 -9.46
N SER A 229 12.65 -21.70 -8.83
CA SER A 229 13.33 -20.42 -8.99
C SER A 229 13.73 -20.15 -10.43
N ALA A 230 14.31 -21.14 -11.12
CA ALA A 230 14.64 -21.00 -12.54
C ALA A 230 13.40 -20.71 -13.38
N ARG A 231 12.29 -21.42 -13.14
CA ARG A 231 11.00 -21.19 -13.83
C ARG A 231 10.41 -19.81 -13.53
N TYR A 232 10.45 -19.38 -12.27
CA TYR A 232 9.94 -18.06 -11.87
C TYR A 232 10.61 -16.93 -12.64
N TRP A 233 11.95 -16.88 -12.58
CA TRP A 233 12.74 -15.78 -13.15
C TRP A 233 12.82 -15.81 -14.68
N SER A 234 12.65 -16.98 -15.30
CA SER A 234 12.73 -17.12 -16.77
C SER A 234 11.39 -16.91 -17.47
N SER A 235 10.29 -17.43 -16.93
CA SER A 235 8.98 -17.43 -17.60
C SER A 235 7.87 -16.82 -16.73
N ALA A 236 7.70 -17.28 -15.48
CA ALA A 236 6.49 -16.97 -14.72
C ALA A 236 6.30 -15.46 -14.47
N ILE A 237 7.40 -14.73 -14.27
CA ILE A 237 7.36 -13.29 -14.01
C ILE A 237 6.97 -12.44 -15.22
N ARG A 238 7.03 -13.00 -16.45
CA ARG A 238 6.81 -12.27 -17.71
C ARG A 238 5.39 -12.37 -18.24
N ASP A 239 4.53 -13.12 -17.57
CA ASP A 239 3.17 -13.40 -18.03
C ASP A 239 2.13 -12.79 -17.06
N PRO A 240 1.80 -11.50 -17.23
CA PRO A 240 0.86 -10.79 -16.36
C PRO A 240 -0.60 -11.25 -16.55
N GLU A 241 -0.95 -11.84 -17.69
CA GLU A 241 -2.31 -12.32 -17.97
C GLU A 241 -2.71 -13.50 -17.07
N ARG A 242 -1.72 -14.24 -16.54
CA ARG A 242 -1.92 -15.28 -15.52
C ARG A 242 -2.56 -14.77 -14.23
N ILE A 243 -2.52 -13.47 -13.98
CA ILE A 243 -2.95 -12.86 -12.72
C ILE A 243 -4.44 -12.49 -12.78
N GLY A 244 -5.01 -12.34 -13.97
CA GLY A 244 -6.43 -12.03 -14.19
C GLY A 244 -6.68 -11.06 -15.36
N GLY A 245 -7.95 -10.78 -15.63
CA GLY A 245 -8.36 -9.89 -16.71
C GLY A 245 -7.82 -8.46 -16.54
N LEU A 246 -7.07 -7.97 -17.52
CA LEU A 246 -6.38 -6.68 -17.42
C LEU A 246 -7.34 -5.50 -17.41
N ALA A 247 -8.49 -5.59 -18.08
CA ALA A 247 -9.54 -4.56 -18.08
C ALA A 247 -10.38 -4.54 -16.79
N TYR A 248 -10.32 -5.61 -15.97
CA TYR A 248 -11.21 -5.80 -14.82
C TYR A 248 -11.26 -4.58 -13.90
N ALA A 249 -12.45 -4.20 -13.44
CA ALA A 249 -12.67 -2.96 -12.69
C ALA A 249 -11.78 -2.82 -11.44
N SER A 250 -11.44 -3.93 -10.76
CA SER A 250 -10.52 -3.89 -9.61
C SER A 250 -9.07 -3.55 -10.00
N ASN A 251 -8.67 -3.71 -11.27
CA ASN A 251 -7.36 -3.29 -11.76
C ASN A 251 -7.30 -1.75 -11.86
N GLN A 252 -6.95 -1.13 -10.74
CA GLN A 252 -6.72 0.30 -10.57
C GLN A 252 -5.24 0.63 -10.87
N SER A 253 -4.78 0.31 -12.08
CA SER A 253 -3.47 0.69 -12.64
C SER A 253 -3.64 1.46 -13.94
N VAL A 254 -2.56 2.09 -14.43
CA VAL A 254 -2.54 2.69 -15.77
C VAL A 254 -2.83 1.64 -16.84
N ASN A 255 -2.29 0.44 -16.69
CA ASN A 255 -2.54 -0.65 -17.63
C ASN A 255 -4.02 -1.04 -17.66
N GLY A 256 -4.68 -1.08 -16.50
CA GLY A 256 -6.12 -1.30 -16.43
C GLY A 256 -6.92 -0.24 -17.21
N VAL A 257 -6.55 1.03 -17.10
CA VAL A 257 -7.18 2.11 -17.89
C VAL A 257 -6.96 1.90 -19.39
N VAL A 258 -5.73 1.55 -19.80
CA VAL A 258 -5.37 1.30 -21.21
C VAL A 258 -6.24 0.20 -21.81
N TYR A 259 -6.40 -0.92 -21.12
CA TYR A 259 -7.24 -2.03 -21.60
C TYR A 259 -8.73 -1.69 -21.57
N ARG A 260 -9.21 -0.93 -20.58
CA ARG A 260 -10.60 -0.43 -20.56
C ARG A 260 -10.93 0.54 -21.70
N LEU A 261 -9.92 1.20 -22.28
CA LEU A 261 -10.08 2.01 -23.49
C LEU A 261 -10.12 1.16 -24.78
N GLY A 262 -10.10 -0.16 -24.67
CA GLY A 262 -10.13 -1.09 -25.81
C GLY A 262 -8.80 -1.20 -26.56
N LEU A 263 -7.69 -0.77 -25.96
CA LEU A 263 -6.37 -0.99 -26.54
C LEU A 263 -5.90 -2.42 -26.25
N GLU A 264 -5.29 -3.05 -27.25
CA GLU A 264 -4.80 -4.43 -27.15
C GLU A 264 -3.37 -4.59 -27.71
N GLY A 265 -2.75 -5.74 -27.40
CA GLY A 265 -1.46 -6.18 -27.94
C GLY A 265 -0.32 -5.16 -27.77
N THR A 266 0.43 -4.95 -28.85
CA THR A 266 1.58 -4.02 -28.86
C THR A 266 1.16 -2.58 -28.58
N THR A 267 -0.01 -2.16 -29.06
CA THR A 267 -0.52 -0.80 -28.85
C THR A 267 -0.83 -0.56 -27.37
N ALA A 268 -1.49 -1.51 -26.69
CA ALA A 268 -1.71 -1.44 -25.25
C ALA A 268 -0.38 -1.40 -24.48
N SER A 269 0.56 -2.28 -24.82
CA SER A 269 1.87 -2.35 -24.19
C SER A 269 2.66 -1.03 -24.33
N ALA A 270 2.65 -0.44 -25.52
CA ALA A 270 3.31 0.83 -25.78
C ALA A 270 2.62 2.00 -25.04
N ALA A 271 1.28 2.06 -25.06
CA ALA A 271 0.52 3.09 -24.35
C ALA A 271 0.75 2.99 -22.84
N TRP A 272 0.68 1.78 -22.26
CA TRP A 272 0.96 1.54 -20.85
C TRP A 272 2.37 1.97 -20.49
N PHE A 273 3.39 1.60 -21.27
CA PHE A 273 4.78 1.98 -21.02
C PHE A 273 4.96 3.50 -21.04
N VAL A 274 4.49 4.18 -22.09
CA VAL A 274 4.66 5.64 -22.23
C VAL A 274 3.96 6.41 -21.12
N VAL A 275 2.70 6.06 -20.82
CA VAL A 275 1.91 6.74 -19.78
C VAL A 275 2.48 6.43 -18.40
N SER A 276 2.91 5.20 -18.14
CA SER A 276 3.53 4.81 -16.87
C SER A 276 4.89 5.46 -16.68
N ALA A 277 5.70 5.62 -17.74
CA ALA A 277 6.95 6.36 -17.68
C ALA A 277 6.70 7.83 -17.33
N ALA A 278 5.73 8.48 -17.98
CA ALA A 278 5.38 9.87 -17.67
C ALA A 278 4.88 10.05 -16.23
N ILE A 279 3.96 9.21 -15.78
CA ILE A 279 3.43 9.24 -14.40
C ILE A 279 4.53 8.89 -13.40
N GLY A 280 5.33 7.85 -13.66
CA GLY A 280 6.44 7.44 -12.80
C GLY A 280 7.47 8.55 -12.61
N LEU A 281 7.83 9.27 -13.68
CA LEU A 281 8.68 10.47 -13.61
C LEU A 281 8.03 11.60 -12.81
N GLY A 282 6.72 11.82 -12.98
CA GLY A 282 5.95 12.77 -12.18
C GLY A 282 5.98 12.44 -10.69
N ILE A 283 5.76 11.17 -10.32
CA ILE A 283 5.84 10.70 -8.94
C ILE A 283 7.27 10.83 -8.39
N ALA A 284 8.29 10.49 -9.19
CA ALA A 284 9.69 10.69 -8.80
C ALA A 284 10.01 12.17 -8.53
N TRP A 285 9.47 13.09 -9.35
CA TRP A 285 9.60 14.53 -9.12
C TRP A 285 8.89 14.98 -7.84
N VAL A 286 7.66 14.49 -7.57
CA VAL A 286 6.93 14.76 -6.32
C VAL A 286 7.72 14.25 -5.11
N ALA A 287 8.19 13.00 -5.14
CA ALA A 287 8.98 12.41 -4.07
C ALA A 287 10.28 13.19 -3.84
N TRP A 288 10.97 13.60 -4.91
CA TRP A 288 12.16 14.45 -4.82
C TRP A 288 11.86 15.81 -4.18
N ARG A 289 10.75 16.47 -4.54
CA ARG A 289 10.32 17.73 -3.93
C ARG A 289 10.06 17.56 -2.43
N LEU A 290 9.35 16.50 -2.05
CA LEU A 290 9.05 16.18 -0.65
C LEU A 290 10.32 15.90 0.15
N LEU A 291 11.26 15.12 -0.39
CA LEU A 291 12.57 14.87 0.21
C LEU A 291 13.36 16.17 0.41
N ARG A 292 13.37 17.07 -0.59
CA ARG A 292 14.06 18.37 -0.49
C ARG A 292 13.45 19.31 0.55
N SER A 293 12.17 19.16 0.83
CA SER A 293 11.46 19.87 1.90
C SER A 293 11.51 19.15 3.26
N GLY A 294 12.14 17.97 3.35
CA GLY A 294 12.26 17.21 4.59
C GLY A 294 11.04 16.39 4.99
N HIS A 295 10.13 16.09 4.06
CA HIS A 295 8.95 15.24 4.26
C HIS A 295 9.21 13.83 3.74
N GLU A 296 10.05 13.08 4.46
CA GLU A 296 10.55 11.78 4.01
C GLU A 296 9.51 10.67 4.08
N VAL A 297 8.59 10.72 5.05
CA VAL A 297 7.48 9.77 5.15
C VAL A 297 6.52 9.98 3.98
N ALA A 298 6.20 11.24 3.67
CA ALA A 298 5.37 11.57 2.52
C ALA A 298 6.01 11.17 1.20
N ALA A 299 7.33 11.33 1.05
CA ALA A 299 8.06 10.86 -0.12
C ALA A 299 8.01 9.33 -0.27
N ALA A 300 8.10 8.57 0.83
CA ALA A 300 7.95 7.11 0.79
C ALA A 300 6.52 6.71 0.36
N VAL A 301 5.50 7.38 0.90
CA VAL A 301 4.11 7.17 0.47
C VAL A 301 3.92 7.49 -1.02
N ALA A 302 4.53 8.58 -1.51
CA ALA A 302 4.51 8.92 -2.94
C ALA A 302 5.17 7.83 -3.80
N VAL A 303 6.36 7.34 -3.42
CA VAL A 303 7.05 6.25 -4.14
C VAL A 303 6.22 4.96 -4.16
N GLY A 304 5.48 4.66 -3.08
CA GLY A 304 4.53 3.54 -3.06
C GLY A 304 3.48 3.59 -4.17
N HIS A 305 3.10 4.79 -4.62
CA HIS A 305 2.16 4.96 -5.74
C HIS A 305 2.79 4.64 -7.10
N VAL A 306 4.12 4.62 -7.25
CA VAL A 306 4.75 4.12 -8.49
C VAL A 306 4.32 2.67 -8.75
N ALA A 307 4.32 1.83 -7.72
CA ALA A 307 3.85 0.46 -7.82
C ALA A 307 2.36 0.35 -8.14
N LEU A 308 1.55 1.31 -7.72
CA LEU A 308 0.10 1.30 -7.96
C LEU A 308 -0.24 1.73 -9.40
N PHE A 309 0.35 2.82 -9.87
CA PHE A 309 0.09 3.32 -11.21
C PHE A 309 0.76 2.46 -12.28
N CYS A 310 2.03 2.10 -12.09
CA CYS A 310 2.89 1.61 -13.17
C CYS A 310 2.94 0.08 -13.28
N SER A 311 2.42 -0.67 -12.31
CA SER A 311 2.35 -2.13 -12.43
C SER A 311 1.37 -2.54 -13.54
N PRO A 312 1.53 -3.74 -14.13
CA PRO A 312 0.53 -4.27 -15.06
C PRO A 312 -0.84 -4.46 -14.40
N VAL A 313 -0.84 -4.75 -13.10
CA VAL A 313 -2.03 -5.06 -12.31
C VAL A 313 -1.91 -4.46 -10.91
N SER A 314 -2.84 -3.56 -10.58
CA SER A 314 -3.04 -3.03 -9.23
C SER A 314 -4.47 -3.25 -8.77
N TRP A 315 -4.74 -4.45 -8.25
CA TRP A 315 -6.02 -4.76 -7.61
C TRP A 315 -6.38 -3.78 -6.49
N GLY A 316 -7.66 -3.66 -6.17
CA GLY A 316 -8.13 -2.76 -5.09
C GLY A 316 -7.39 -2.99 -3.76
N HIS A 317 -7.10 -4.24 -3.40
CA HIS A 317 -6.31 -4.57 -2.20
C HIS A 317 -4.82 -4.16 -2.24
N HIS A 318 -4.26 -3.78 -3.40
CA HIS A 318 -2.90 -3.21 -3.46
C HIS A 318 -2.88 -1.76 -2.95
N TRP A 319 -4.01 -1.06 -2.99
CA TRP A 319 -4.15 0.36 -2.65
C TRP A 319 -4.13 0.70 -1.16
N VAL A 320 -3.57 -0.18 -0.30
CA VAL A 320 -3.45 0.07 1.15
C VAL A 320 -2.61 1.31 1.49
N TRP A 321 -1.79 1.79 0.54
CA TRP A 321 -1.06 3.07 0.60
C TRP A 321 -1.98 4.31 0.61
N ALA A 322 -3.26 4.16 0.24
CA ALA A 322 -4.26 5.21 0.40
C ALA A 322 -4.44 5.62 1.87
N VAL A 323 -4.32 4.68 2.81
CA VAL A 323 -4.47 4.96 4.25
C VAL A 323 -3.43 5.98 4.72
N PRO A 324 -2.11 5.74 4.60
CA PRO A 324 -1.12 6.74 5.00
C PRO A 324 -1.21 8.03 4.16
N ALA A 325 -1.65 7.98 2.90
CA ALA A 325 -1.87 9.20 2.10
C ALA A 325 -2.98 10.09 2.69
N VAL A 326 -4.13 9.52 3.06
CA VAL A 326 -5.23 10.24 3.74
C VAL A 326 -4.82 10.70 5.14
N VAL A 327 -4.04 9.91 5.87
CA VAL A 327 -3.50 10.33 7.18
C VAL A 327 -2.60 11.57 7.02
N LEU A 328 -1.75 11.61 5.98
CA LEU A 328 -0.90 12.77 5.71
C LEU A 328 -1.71 14.03 5.39
N THR A 329 -2.79 13.93 4.60
CA THR A 329 -3.65 15.09 4.31
C THR A 329 -4.38 15.59 5.56
N LEU A 330 -4.82 14.69 6.45
CA LEU A 330 -5.38 15.08 7.75
C LEU A 330 -4.34 15.76 8.67
N VAL A 331 -3.11 15.27 8.68
CA VAL A 331 -2.01 15.90 9.43
C VAL A 331 -1.69 17.30 8.91
N TRP A 332 -1.66 17.49 7.58
CA TRP A 332 -1.44 18.80 6.97
C TRP A 332 -2.62 19.74 7.21
N ALA A 333 -3.86 19.25 7.22
CA ALA A 333 -5.03 20.03 7.61
C ALA A 333 -4.95 20.54 9.06
N ASP A 334 -4.65 19.65 10.02
CA ASP A 334 -4.50 20.02 11.44
C ASP A 334 -3.36 21.04 11.64
N ARG A 335 -2.25 20.87 10.92
CA ARG A 335 -1.14 21.83 10.94
C ARG A 335 -1.56 23.19 10.37
N SER A 336 -2.13 23.24 9.17
CA SER A 336 -2.58 24.50 8.55
C SER A 336 -3.60 25.22 9.44
N ALA A 337 -4.50 24.49 10.11
CA ALA A 337 -5.46 25.06 11.06
C ALA A 337 -4.76 25.70 12.29
N ARG A 338 -3.72 25.06 12.82
CA ARG A 338 -2.93 25.59 13.96
C ARG A 338 -2.08 26.79 13.57
N ASP A 339 -1.54 26.78 12.36
CA ASP A 339 -0.67 27.84 11.84
C ASP A 339 -1.47 29.04 11.27
N GLY A 340 -2.80 28.91 11.16
CA GLY A 340 -3.68 29.95 10.61
C GLY A 340 -3.58 30.12 9.09
N ASP A 341 -3.18 29.06 8.38
CA ASP A 341 -3.02 29.05 6.93
C ASP A 341 -4.35 28.69 6.23
N ASP A 342 -4.62 29.34 5.10
CA ASP A 342 -5.84 29.15 4.29
C ASP A 342 -5.93 27.75 3.64
N ASP A 343 -4.82 27.00 3.68
CA ASP A 343 -4.70 25.67 3.11
C ASP A 343 -5.48 24.57 3.86
N GLU A 344 -5.96 24.83 5.09
CA GLU A 344 -6.75 23.87 5.91
C GLU A 344 -7.89 23.24 5.10
N ARG A 345 -8.70 24.08 4.43
CA ARG A 345 -9.90 23.62 3.70
C ARG A 345 -9.55 22.72 2.52
N GLY A 346 -8.45 23.02 1.82
CA GLY A 346 -7.97 22.22 0.70
C GLY A 346 -7.54 20.82 1.15
N TRP A 347 -6.80 20.76 2.26
CA TRP A 347 -6.37 19.48 2.84
C TRP A 347 -7.55 18.66 3.39
N LEU A 348 -8.51 19.29 4.07
CA LEU A 348 -9.72 18.62 4.53
C LEU A 348 -10.60 18.12 3.38
N ALA A 349 -10.73 18.90 2.29
CA ALA A 349 -11.46 18.47 1.10
C ALA A 349 -10.80 17.25 0.43
N LEU A 350 -9.46 17.24 0.36
CA LEU A 350 -8.71 16.11 -0.19
C LEU A 350 -8.80 14.87 0.72
N ALA A 351 -8.70 15.05 2.04
CA ALA A 351 -8.89 13.97 3.02
C ALA A 351 -10.31 13.39 2.96
N GLY A 352 -11.33 14.26 3.00
CA GLY A 352 -12.73 13.86 2.97
C GLY A 352 -13.13 13.16 1.68
N SER A 353 -12.70 13.69 0.52
CA SER A 353 -12.92 13.01 -0.77
C SER A 353 -12.22 11.66 -0.84
N GLY A 354 -11.01 11.53 -0.27
CA GLY A 354 -10.31 10.25 -0.19
C GLY A 354 -11.08 9.25 0.66
N VAL A 355 -11.50 9.64 1.85
CA VAL A 355 -12.33 8.79 2.73
C VAL A 355 -13.59 8.33 2.02
N VAL A 356 -14.32 9.23 1.35
CA VAL A 356 -15.55 8.89 0.61
C VAL A 356 -15.26 7.91 -0.53
N ILE A 357 -14.25 8.18 -1.35
CA ILE A 357 -13.89 7.34 -2.51
C ILE A 357 -13.46 5.94 -2.04
N PHE A 358 -12.54 5.86 -1.06
CA PHE A 358 -12.02 4.57 -0.63
C PHE A 358 -13.06 3.76 0.14
N LEU A 359 -13.94 4.37 0.93
CA LEU A 359 -15.06 3.66 1.57
C LEU A 359 -16.11 3.19 0.55
N GLY A 360 -16.46 4.06 -0.41
CA GLY A 360 -17.50 3.82 -1.39
C GLY A 360 -17.15 2.74 -2.43
N THR A 361 -15.86 2.56 -2.72
CA THR A 361 -15.37 1.63 -3.75
C THR A 361 -16.09 1.81 -5.09
N PRO A 362 -16.04 3.03 -5.68
CA PRO A 362 -16.83 3.40 -6.86
C PRO A 362 -16.55 2.55 -8.10
N GLN A 363 -15.41 1.86 -8.17
CA GLN A 363 -15.12 0.88 -9.22
C GLN A 363 -16.16 -0.24 -9.32
N TRP A 364 -16.91 -0.51 -8.25
CA TRP A 364 -17.98 -1.51 -8.24
C TRP A 364 -19.36 -0.92 -8.58
N TRP A 365 -19.49 0.39 -8.78
CA TRP A 365 -20.77 1.06 -9.10
C TRP A 365 -21.04 1.12 -10.60
N VAL A 366 -20.02 0.87 -11.41
CA VAL A 366 -20.07 0.87 -12.88
C VAL A 366 -20.09 -0.58 -13.40
N PRO A 367 -20.48 -0.83 -14.67
CA PRO A 367 -20.49 -2.16 -15.24
C PRO A 367 -19.11 -2.84 -15.11
N HIS A 368 -19.06 -4.05 -14.55
CA HIS A 368 -17.82 -4.78 -14.31
C HIS A 368 -18.03 -6.29 -14.51
N SER A 369 -16.94 -7.01 -14.78
CA SER A 369 -16.93 -8.42 -15.20
C SER A 369 -17.43 -8.62 -16.63
N ASP A 370 -17.03 -9.75 -17.24
CA ASP A 370 -17.39 -10.15 -18.60
C ASP A 370 -16.98 -9.10 -19.66
N ASP A 371 -15.84 -8.45 -19.45
CA ASP A 371 -15.27 -7.38 -20.29
C ASP A 371 -16.20 -6.19 -20.53
N ARG A 372 -17.23 -6.01 -19.70
CA ARG A 372 -18.14 -4.85 -19.76
C ARG A 372 -17.39 -3.54 -19.51
N GLU A 373 -16.22 -3.60 -18.88
CA GLU A 373 -15.35 -2.45 -18.67
C GLU A 373 -14.80 -1.82 -19.95
N VAL A 374 -14.72 -2.57 -21.05
CA VAL A 374 -14.29 -2.06 -22.36
C VAL A 374 -15.34 -1.13 -22.98
N GLY A 375 -16.61 -1.27 -22.57
CA GLY A 375 -17.71 -0.44 -23.04
C GLY A 375 -17.91 0.87 -22.28
N TRP A 376 -17.01 1.22 -21.36
CA TRP A 376 -17.20 2.38 -20.47
C TRP A 376 -17.26 3.71 -21.22
N GLY A 377 -18.28 4.50 -20.93
CA GLY A 377 -18.36 5.90 -21.29
C GLY A 377 -17.49 6.80 -20.40
N PRO A 378 -17.40 8.11 -20.69
CA PRO A 378 -16.56 9.05 -19.93
C PRO A 378 -16.89 9.11 -18.43
N LEU A 379 -18.17 9.03 -18.06
CA LEU A 379 -18.59 9.03 -16.65
C LEU A 379 -18.20 7.74 -15.94
N GLU A 380 -18.31 6.60 -16.61
CA GLU A 380 -17.91 5.30 -16.05
C GLU A 380 -16.39 5.23 -15.88
N HIS A 381 -15.61 5.81 -16.81
CA HIS A 381 -14.19 5.99 -16.61
C HIS A 381 -13.87 6.93 -15.43
N LEU A 382 -14.62 8.01 -15.23
CA LEU A 382 -14.40 8.91 -14.10
C LEU A 382 -14.67 8.21 -12.75
N VAL A 383 -15.80 7.52 -12.64
CA VAL A 383 -16.23 6.81 -11.41
C VAL A 383 -15.37 5.57 -11.18
N GLY A 384 -15.18 4.77 -12.22
CA GLY A 384 -14.47 3.49 -12.19
C GLY A 384 -12.97 3.62 -11.93
N ASN A 385 -12.36 4.77 -12.23
CA ASN A 385 -10.92 5.03 -12.00
C ASN A 385 -10.69 6.03 -10.86
N ALA A 386 -11.66 6.23 -9.95
CA ALA A 386 -11.58 7.26 -8.92
C ALA A 386 -10.36 7.11 -7.98
N TYR A 387 -9.84 5.89 -7.77
CA TYR A 387 -8.63 5.68 -6.95
C TYR A 387 -7.41 6.34 -7.61
N LEU A 388 -7.21 6.07 -8.90
CA LEU A 388 -6.15 6.65 -9.72
C LEU A 388 -6.27 8.18 -9.77
N ILE A 389 -7.48 8.69 -10.01
CA ILE A 389 -7.73 10.13 -10.11
C ILE A 389 -7.42 10.82 -8.78
N TRP A 390 -7.96 10.31 -7.66
CA TRP A 390 -7.72 10.89 -6.35
C TRP A 390 -6.23 10.88 -5.99
N ALA A 391 -5.52 9.78 -6.23
CA ALA A 391 -4.09 9.72 -5.95
C ALA A 391 -3.27 10.66 -6.84
N ALA A 392 -3.64 10.82 -8.12
CA ALA A 392 -2.99 11.79 -8.99
C ALA A 392 -3.15 13.22 -8.45
N VAL A 393 -4.36 13.59 -8.01
CA VAL A 393 -4.62 14.88 -7.36
C VAL A 393 -3.80 15.02 -6.07
N PHE A 394 -3.80 14.00 -5.21
CA PHE A 394 -2.99 13.99 -3.98
C PHE A 394 -1.50 14.22 -4.26
N LEU A 395 -0.92 13.48 -5.22
CA LEU A 395 0.49 13.58 -5.58
C LEU A 395 0.83 14.96 -6.14
N VAL A 396 0.00 15.50 -7.04
CA VAL A 396 0.20 16.83 -7.62
C VAL A 396 0.13 17.90 -6.53
N VAL A 397 -0.92 17.88 -5.69
CA VAL A 397 -1.09 18.87 -4.61
C VAL A 397 0.05 18.77 -3.59
N ALA A 398 0.43 17.56 -3.16
CA ALA A 398 1.55 17.34 -2.25
C ALA A 398 2.90 17.83 -2.83
N GLY A 399 3.16 17.57 -4.12
CA GLY A 399 4.39 18.01 -4.79
C GLY A 399 4.47 19.53 -4.99
N LEU A 400 3.35 20.14 -5.41
CA LEU A 400 3.26 21.61 -5.60
C LEU A 400 3.39 22.35 -4.27
N ARG A 401 2.77 21.81 -3.21
CA ARG A 401 2.78 22.41 -1.86
C ARG A 401 3.93 21.94 -0.98
N ALA A 402 4.85 21.11 -1.48
CA ALA A 402 5.91 20.48 -0.70
C ALA A 402 6.70 21.46 0.19
N SER A 403 6.95 22.69 -0.24
CA SER A 403 7.67 23.71 0.55
C SER A 403 6.82 24.44 1.60
N ARG A 404 5.50 24.27 1.57
CA ARG A 404 4.52 24.87 2.48
C ARG A 404 3.96 23.88 3.51
N LEU A 405 4.36 22.60 3.43
CA LEU A 405 3.88 21.55 4.33
C LEU A 405 4.43 21.67 5.78
N GLY A 406 5.30 22.64 6.02
CA GLY A 406 5.83 22.98 7.34
C GLY A 406 7.07 22.17 7.73
N ARG A 407 7.12 21.72 8.97
CA ARG A 407 8.30 21.09 9.58
C ARG A 407 8.63 19.71 8.99
N ALA A 408 9.93 19.40 8.89
CA ALA A 408 10.44 18.09 8.52
C ALA A 408 10.04 16.98 9.54
N ASP A 409 9.67 15.80 9.04
CA ASP A 409 9.09 14.69 9.82
C ASP A 409 10.13 13.80 10.53
N LEU A 410 11.38 13.82 10.07
CA LEU A 410 12.45 12.98 10.59
C LEU A 410 13.65 13.79 11.11
N GLY A 411 13.38 14.96 11.68
CA GLY A 411 14.34 15.76 12.45
C GLY A 411 15.39 16.51 11.64
N GLY A 412 15.36 16.40 10.30
CA GLY A 412 16.43 16.92 9.47
C GLY A 412 17.65 15.99 9.51
N ASP A 413 18.15 15.74 8.31
CA ASP A 413 19.32 15.00 7.87
C ASP A 413 19.84 13.67 8.51
N PRO A 414 20.02 12.58 7.72
CA PRO A 414 20.90 11.44 8.04
C PRO A 414 22.30 11.40 7.36
N GLU A 415 22.70 12.35 6.47
CA GLU A 415 24.08 12.92 6.26
C GLU A 415 24.16 14.10 5.20
N ARG A 416 23.05 14.55 4.60
CA ARG A 416 22.79 15.88 3.93
C ARG A 416 21.59 15.94 2.93
N PRO A 417 20.26 15.83 3.22
CA PRO A 417 19.26 16.52 2.38
C PRO A 417 18.42 17.57 3.15
N ALA A 418 19.02 18.75 3.32
CA ALA A 418 18.33 20.03 3.23
C ALA A 418 19.06 20.83 2.15
N LEU A 419 18.67 20.67 0.89
CA LEU A 419 19.19 21.53 -0.17
C LEU A 419 18.42 22.87 -0.12
N LEU A 420 18.77 23.68 0.88
CA LEU A 420 18.82 25.15 0.91
C LEU A 420 19.20 25.58 2.34
N VAL A 421 20.46 25.38 2.73
CA VAL A 421 21.08 26.21 3.76
C VAL A 421 21.92 27.25 3.01
N ARG A 422 21.46 28.52 3.09
CA ARG A 422 22.04 29.78 2.57
C ARG A 422 21.62 30.23 1.16
N ALA A 423 20.57 31.05 1.14
CA ALA A 423 20.51 32.28 0.34
C ALA A 423 19.51 33.28 0.97
N ALA A 424 19.66 33.62 2.26
CA ALA A 424 18.92 34.72 2.90
C ALA A 424 19.59 35.30 4.15
N SER A 425 20.92 35.14 4.30
CA SER A 425 21.64 35.70 5.46
C SER A 425 23.03 36.24 5.13
N ARG A 426 23.22 36.77 3.92
CA ARG A 426 24.34 37.68 3.58
C ARG A 426 23.89 38.60 2.44
N GLY A 427 23.83 39.90 2.71
CA GLY A 427 23.45 40.96 1.79
C GLY A 427 22.56 41.96 2.51
#